data_AF-A0A9R0BM11-F1
#
_entry.id   AF-A0A9R0BM11-F1
#
_cell.length_a   1.000
_cell.length_b   1.000
_cell.length_c   1.000
_cell.angle_alpha   90.00
_cell.angle_beta   90.00
_cell.angle_gamma   90.00
#
_symmetry.space_group_name_H-M   'P 1'
#
loop_
_entity.id
_entity.type
_entity.pdbx_description
1 polymer ?
#
loop_
_entity_poly.entity_id
_entity_poly.type
_entity_poly.pdbx_seq_one_letter_code
_entity_poly.pdbx_strand_id
1 'polypeptide(L)'
;MNLKRSNEKREEYRRMYSDKESFLSLIQNFTSVSIAKELTLKNIELETSFICEYKGKEVDIIYKVFSKSGKVSHYIVLEFQTEMDTEIVPRLKSYREQIWKSFIMKKSLEEIEDKNFKLPKVIPVVLYSGPERLSRKKGILDIVESISEFSNNSSMKN
;
A
#
# COMPACT_ATOMS: atom_id res chain seq x y z
N MET A 1 10.04 18.65 -15.61
CA MET A 1 8.59 18.98 -15.51
C MET A 1 8.43 19.97 -14.36
N ASN A 2 7.47 20.91 -14.36
CA ASN A 2 7.34 21.89 -13.28
C ASN A 2 6.86 21.20 -11.99
N LEU A 3 7.59 21.32 -10.88
CA LEU A 3 7.29 20.71 -9.57
C LEU A 3 5.86 21.02 -9.11
N LYS A 4 5.36 22.23 -9.40
CA LYS A 4 3.98 22.64 -9.10
C LYS A 4 2.94 21.76 -9.78
N ARG A 5 3.15 21.44 -11.07
CA ARG A 5 2.25 20.61 -11.88
C ARG A 5 2.28 19.14 -11.47
N SER A 6 3.41 18.66 -10.93
CA SER A 6 3.54 17.31 -10.36
C SER A 6 2.66 17.17 -9.11
N ASN A 7 2.74 18.13 -8.19
CA ASN A 7 1.94 18.14 -6.97
C ASN A 7 0.44 18.28 -7.26
N GLU A 8 0.05 19.12 -8.22
CA GLU A 8 -1.36 19.26 -8.63
C GLU A 8 -1.97 17.93 -9.10
N LYS A 9 -1.23 17.15 -9.90
CA LYS A 9 -1.67 15.81 -10.35
C LYS A 9 -1.76 14.81 -9.21
N ARG A 10 -0.80 14.83 -8.30
CA ARG A 10 -0.78 13.96 -7.12
C ARG A 10 -2.02 14.22 -6.25
N GLU A 11 -2.37 15.48 -6.02
CA GLU A 11 -3.59 15.86 -5.28
C GLU A 11 -4.88 15.49 -6.00
N GLU A 12 -4.92 15.61 -7.33
CA GLU A 12 -6.04 15.14 -8.14
C GLU A 12 -6.25 13.63 -7.99
N TYR A 13 -5.19 12.84 -8.13
CA TYR A 13 -5.26 11.39 -7.91
C TYR A 13 -5.63 11.02 -6.49
N ARG A 14 -5.08 11.73 -5.49
CA ARG A 14 -5.44 11.51 -4.09
C ARG A 14 -6.94 11.71 -3.88
N ARG A 15 -7.52 12.79 -4.43
CA ARG A 15 -8.97 13.04 -4.36
C ARG A 15 -9.78 11.96 -5.08
N MET A 16 -9.38 11.59 -6.29
CA MET A 16 -10.10 10.60 -7.10
C MET A 16 -10.13 9.22 -6.44
N TYR A 17 -8.99 8.75 -5.94
CA TYR A 17 -8.87 7.38 -5.41
C TYR A 17 -9.06 7.28 -3.89
N SER A 18 -9.33 8.41 -3.20
CA SER A 18 -9.86 8.36 -1.83
C SER A 18 -11.32 7.90 -1.79
N ASP A 19 -12.02 7.97 -2.92
CA ASP A 19 -13.33 7.33 -3.11
C ASP A 19 -13.18 5.80 -3.28
N LYS A 20 -14.06 5.05 -2.61
CA LYS A 20 -13.97 3.57 -2.56
C LYS A 20 -14.26 2.92 -3.90
N GLU A 21 -15.19 3.48 -4.69
CA GLU A 21 -15.58 2.91 -5.99
C GLU A 21 -14.45 3.09 -7.00
N SER A 22 -13.88 4.28 -7.04
CA SER A 22 -12.74 4.63 -7.89
C SER A 22 -11.51 3.81 -7.53
N PHE A 23 -11.19 3.68 -6.23
CA PHE A 23 -10.12 2.82 -5.76
C PHE A 23 -10.34 1.35 -6.15
N LEU A 24 -11.54 0.83 -5.92
CA LEU A 24 -11.85 -0.57 -6.21
C LEU A 24 -11.71 -0.87 -7.71
N SER A 25 -12.27 0.02 -8.55
CA SER A 25 -12.15 -0.07 -10.01
C SER A 25 -10.69 -0.04 -10.47
N LEU A 26 -9.87 0.85 -9.88
CA LEU A 26 -8.44 0.90 -10.15
C LEU A 26 -7.76 -0.44 -9.85
N ILE A 27 -7.91 -0.94 -8.62
CA ILE A 27 -7.22 -2.15 -8.18
C ILE A 27 -7.67 -3.37 -9.01
N GLN A 28 -8.96 -3.49 -9.31
CA GLN A 28 -9.52 -4.65 -10.02
C GLN A 28 -9.20 -4.67 -11.51
N ASN A 29 -9.19 -3.52 -12.17
CA ASN A 29 -9.10 -3.46 -13.62
C ASN A 29 -7.70 -3.10 -14.13
N PHE A 30 -6.86 -2.48 -13.29
CA PHE A 30 -5.60 -1.87 -13.74
C PHE A 30 -4.37 -2.32 -12.95
N THR A 31 -4.51 -3.26 -12.00
CA THR A 31 -3.37 -3.80 -11.24
C THR A 31 -3.37 -5.32 -11.21
N SER A 32 -2.21 -5.92 -10.95
CA SER A 32 -2.06 -7.37 -10.72
C SER A 32 -2.11 -7.76 -9.23
N VAL A 33 -2.74 -6.95 -8.37
CA VAL A 33 -2.87 -7.26 -6.93
C VAL A 33 -3.60 -8.59 -6.75
N SER A 34 -2.98 -9.53 -6.04
CA SER A 34 -3.47 -10.92 -5.93
C SER A 34 -4.87 -11.04 -5.34
N ILE A 35 -5.22 -10.16 -4.40
CA ILE A 35 -6.52 -10.15 -3.73
C ILE A 35 -7.57 -9.29 -4.43
N ALA A 36 -7.26 -8.68 -5.58
CA ALA A 36 -8.12 -7.66 -6.22
C ALA A 36 -9.55 -8.14 -6.46
N LYS A 37 -9.72 -9.38 -6.94
CA LYS A 37 -11.03 -9.98 -7.22
C LYS A 37 -11.89 -10.25 -5.97
N GLU A 38 -11.28 -10.29 -4.79
CA GLU A 38 -11.95 -10.51 -3.51
C GLU A 38 -12.39 -9.19 -2.83
N LEU A 39 -11.91 -8.06 -3.34
CA LEU A 39 -12.26 -6.75 -2.82
C LEU A 39 -13.68 -6.37 -3.21
N THR A 40 -14.38 -5.73 -2.29
CA THR A 40 -15.74 -5.19 -2.46
C THR A 40 -15.85 -3.89 -1.66
N LEU A 41 -16.84 -3.06 -1.96
CA LEU A 41 -17.07 -1.83 -1.20
C LEU A 41 -17.31 -2.07 0.31
N LYS A 42 -17.74 -3.28 0.68
CA LYS A 42 -18.06 -3.65 2.07
C LYS A 42 -16.84 -4.07 2.89
N ASN A 43 -15.76 -4.54 2.25
CA ASN A 43 -14.59 -5.06 2.95
C ASN A 43 -13.34 -4.17 2.82
N ILE A 44 -13.50 -2.95 2.30
CA ILE A 44 -12.43 -1.96 2.22
C ILE A 44 -12.82 -0.67 2.96
N GLU A 45 -11.84 -0.01 3.55
CA GLU A 45 -12.01 1.28 4.22
C GLU A 45 -10.76 2.14 4.07
N LEU A 46 -10.95 3.42 3.74
CA LEU A 46 -9.86 4.38 3.72
C LEU A 46 -9.30 4.55 5.15
N GLU A 47 -7.99 4.49 5.29
CA GLU A 47 -7.31 4.67 6.57
C GLU A 47 -6.79 6.10 6.70
N THR A 48 -7.27 6.81 7.72
CA THR A 48 -6.97 8.23 7.96
C THR A 48 -6.54 8.51 9.40
N SER A 49 -6.44 7.48 10.25
CA SER A 49 -6.16 7.65 11.68
C SER A 49 -4.66 7.79 12.00
N PHE A 50 -3.79 7.64 11.01
CA PHE A 50 -2.36 7.85 11.15
C PHE A 50 -1.75 8.30 9.81
N ILE A 51 -0.58 8.92 9.90
CA ILE A 51 0.20 9.38 8.75
C ILE A 51 1.43 8.47 8.65
N CYS A 52 1.79 8.09 7.42
CA CYS A 52 3.07 7.46 7.14
C CYS A 52 3.91 8.39 6.27
N GLU A 53 5.16 8.62 6.66
CA GLU A 53 6.06 9.49 5.93
C GLU A 53 7.49 8.94 5.84
N TYR A 54 8.21 9.36 4.79
CA TYR A 54 9.62 9.08 4.63
C TYR A 54 10.33 10.32 4.08
N LYS A 55 11.25 10.90 4.85
CA LYS A 55 11.97 12.13 4.48
C LYS A 55 11.02 13.27 4.04
N GLY A 56 9.94 13.47 4.80
CA GLY A 56 8.91 14.49 4.50
C GLY A 56 8.00 14.16 3.32
N LYS A 57 8.13 12.97 2.71
CA LYS A 57 7.17 12.46 1.72
C LYS A 57 6.13 11.59 2.42
N GLU A 58 4.95 12.13 2.61
CA GLU A 58 3.78 11.37 3.07
C GLU A 58 3.32 10.36 2.02
N VAL A 59 2.75 9.25 2.49
CA VAL A 59 2.00 8.31 1.65
C VAL A 59 0.77 9.00 1.05
N ASP A 60 0.39 8.64 -0.18
CA ASP A 60 -0.81 9.21 -0.78
C ASP A 60 -2.10 8.67 -0.16
N ILE A 61 -2.28 7.36 -0.23
CA ILE A 61 -3.51 6.69 0.19
C ILE A 61 -3.18 5.36 0.84
N ILE A 62 -3.89 5.04 1.91
CA ILE A 62 -3.89 3.72 2.55
C ILE A 62 -5.33 3.21 2.64
N TYR A 63 -5.57 1.99 2.21
CA TYR A 63 -6.83 1.27 2.43
C TYR A 63 -6.62 0.07 3.35
N LYS A 64 -7.48 -0.07 4.36
CA LYS A 64 -7.68 -1.32 5.10
C LYS A 64 -8.51 -2.29 4.27
N VAL A 65 -8.16 -3.57 4.35
CA VAL A 65 -8.97 -4.67 3.81
C VAL A 65 -9.34 -5.62 4.95
N PHE A 66 -10.63 -5.84 5.16
CA PHE A 66 -11.15 -6.69 6.20
C PHE A 66 -11.36 -8.12 5.72
N SER A 67 -11.00 -9.09 6.57
CA SER A 67 -11.35 -10.49 6.39
C SER A 67 -12.84 -10.72 6.60
N LYS A 68 -13.32 -11.92 6.26
CA LYS A 68 -14.68 -12.36 6.61
C LYS A 68 -14.98 -12.35 8.12
N SER A 69 -13.94 -12.42 8.96
CA SER A 69 -14.06 -12.34 10.43
C SER A 69 -14.03 -10.90 10.96
N GLY A 70 -14.03 -9.88 10.08
CA GLY A 70 -14.03 -8.47 10.47
C GLY A 70 -12.68 -7.96 10.97
N LYS A 71 -11.61 -8.77 10.90
CA LYS A 71 -10.25 -8.33 11.25
C LYS A 71 -9.56 -7.72 10.04
N VAL A 72 -8.73 -6.70 10.24
CA VAL A 72 -7.88 -6.18 9.16
C VAL A 72 -6.89 -7.26 8.74
N SER A 73 -6.95 -7.63 7.46
CA SER A 73 -6.14 -8.70 6.87
C SER A 73 -5.01 -8.15 6.00
N HIS A 74 -5.28 -7.03 5.32
CA HIS A 74 -4.32 -6.36 4.46
C HIS A 74 -4.44 -4.84 4.62
N TYR A 75 -3.34 -4.16 4.32
CA TYR A 75 -3.34 -2.75 3.93
C TYR A 75 -2.88 -2.67 2.48
N ILE A 76 -3.58 -1.88 1.66
CA ILE A 76 -3.14 -1.53 0.31
C ILE A 76 -2.64 -0.09 0.38
N VAL A 77 -1.36 0.10 0.06
CA VAL A 77 -0.69 1.40 0.02
C VAL A 77 -0.61 1.85 -1.41
N LEU A 78 -1.28 2.94 -1.75
CA LEU A 78 -1.30 3.48 -3.10
C LEU A 78 -0.43 4.73 -3.16
N GLU A 79 0.43 4.81 -4.17
CA GLU A 79 1.45 5.85 -4.32
C GLU A 79 1.51 6.35 -5.77
N PHE A 80 1.34 7.65 -5.99
CA PHE A 80 1.33 8.25 -7.32
C PHE A 80 2.68 8.88 -7.64
N GLN A 81 3.33 8.39 -8.68
CA GLN A 81 4.64 8.87 -9.14
C GLN A 81 4.52 9.47 -10.54
N THR A 82 4.99 10.70 -10.69
CA THR A 82 5.06 11.41 -11.98
C THR A 82 6.47 11.41 -12.56
N GLU A 83 7.48 11.09 -11.73
CA GLU A 83 8.90 11.05 -12.04
C GLU A 83 9.51 9.77 -11.43
N MET A 84 10.66 9.34 -11.95
CA MET A 84 11.33 8.16 -11.39
C MET A 84 11.83 8.48 -9.99
N ASP A 85 11.33 7.76 -8.99
CA ASP A 85 11.79 7.89 -7.61
C ASP A 85 12.73 6.73 -7.27
N THR A 86 14.03 7.04 -7.18
CA THR A 86 15.08 6.07 -6.81
C THR A 86 14.93 5.55 -5.38
N GLU A 87 14.18 6.26 -4.53
CA GLU A 87 13.94 5.91 -3.13
C GLU A 87 12.56 5.24 -2.91
N ILE A 88 11.84 4.87 -3.97
CA ILE A 88 10.54 4.22 -3.84
C ILE A 88 10.61 2.94 -2.98
N VAL A 89 11.65 2.11 -3.17
CA VAL A 89 11.82 0.87 -2.42
C VAL A 89 12.02 1.10 -0.92
N PRO A 90 13.02 1.90 -0.46
CA PRO A 90 13.16 2.17 0.97
C PRO A 90 11.94 2.91 1.56
N ARG A 91 11.26 3.76 0.78
CA ARG A 91 10.03 4.43 1.23
C ARG A 91 8.90 3.44 1.51
N LEU A 92 8.62 2.51 0.59
CA LEU A 92 7.58 1.49 0.78
C LEU A 92 7.88 0.58 1.98
N LYS A 93 9.16 0.24 2.23
CA LYS A 93 9.59 -0.50 3.43
C LYS A 93 9.26 0.26 4.71
N SER A 94 9.60 1.56 4.75
CA SER A 94 9.30 2.41 5.89
C SER A 94 7.80 2.54 6.16
N TYR A 95 6.98 2.71 5.12
CA TYR A 95 5.52 2.75 5.26
C TYR A 95 4.96 1.47 5.88
N ARG A 96 5.44 0.30 5.45
CA ARG A 96 5.02 -0.98 6.04
C ARG A 96 5.32 -1.04 7.54
N GLU A 97 6.52 -0.65 7.95
CA GLU A 97 6.92 -0.66 9.37
C GLU A 97 6.05 0.29 10.19
N GLN A 98 5.77 1.48 9.67
CA GLN A 98 4.90 2.47 10.32
C GLN A 98 3.45 1.97 10.43
N ILE A 99 2.92 1.36 9.37
CA ILE A 99 1.59 0.73 9.37
C ILE A 99 1.50 -0.37 10.43
N TRP A 100 2.50 -1.25 10.49
CA TRP A 100 2.53 -2.32 11.51
C TRP A 100 2.64 -1.76 12.92
N LYS A 101 3.49 -0.75 13.15
CA LYS A 101 3.59 -0.08 14.45
C LYS A 101 2.23 0.50 14.86
N SER A 102 1.58 1.23 13.95
CA SER A 102 0.24 1.80 14.17
C SER A 102 -0.79 0.70 14.45
N PHE A 103 -0.77 -0.41 13.71
CA PHE A 103 -1.67 -1.55 13.92
C PHE A 103 -1.47 -2.18 15.30
N ILE A 104 -0.23 -2.46 15.70
CA ILE A 104 0.11 -3.07 17.01
C ILE A 104 -0.29 -2.13 18.16
N MET A 105 -0.01 -0.83 18.04
CA MET A 105 -0.34 0.15 19.10
C MET A 105 -1.84 0.28 19.39
N LYS A 106 -2.71 -0.17 18.47
CA LYS A 106 -4.17 -0.20 18.63
C LYS A 106 -4.69 -1.51 19.22
N LYS A 107 -3.80 -2.41 19.63
CA LYS A 107 -4.14 -3.75 20.14
C LYS A 107 -3.88 -3.86 21.62
N SER A 108 -4.69 -4.65 22.31
CA SER A 108 -4.40 -5.02 23.70
C SER A 108 -3.21 -5.99 23.75
N LEU A 109 -2.58 -6.09 24.92
CA LEU A 109 -1.50 -7.06 25.12
C LEU A 109 -1.99 -8.50 24.89
N GLU A 110 -3.21 -8.82 25.36
CA GLU A 110 -3.85 -10.13 25.14
C GLU A 110 -4.03 -10.45 23.64
N GLU A 111 -4.45 -9.46 22.84
CA GLU A 111 -4.57 -9.65 21.39
C GLU A 111 -3.21 -9.92 20.71
N ILE A 112 -2.14 -9.28 21.20
CA ILE A 112 -0.78 -9.42 20.66
C ILE A 112 -0.15 -10.76 21.06
N GLU A 113 -0.42 -11.23 22.27
CA GLU A 113 0.10 -12.50 22.81
C GLU A 113 -0.65 -13.74 22.31
N ASP A 114 -1.80 -13.57 21.64
CA ASP A 114 -2.51 -14.66 20.95
C ASP A 114 -1.58 -15.34 19.94
N LYS A 115 -1.44 -16.67 20.04
CA LYS A 115 -0.61 -17.48 19.12
C LYS A 115 -1.04 -17.37 17.65
N ASN A 116 -2.27 -16.93 17.40
CA ASN A 116 -2.83 -16.69 16.08
C ASN A 116 -2.75 -15.22 15.65
N PHE A 117 -2.16 -14.35 16.47
CA PHE A 117 -1.90 -12.96 16.09
C PHE A 117 -1.03 -12.95 14.84
N LYS A 118 -1.48 -12.20 13.84
CA LYS A 118 -0.76 -12.02 12.58
C LYS A 118 -0.82 -10.56 12.21
N LEU A 119 0.31 -10.03 11.78
CA LEU A 119 0.35 -8.72 11.17
C LEU A 119 -0.39 -8.76 9.83
N PRO A 120 -1.18 -7.73 9.50
CA PRO A 120 -1.80 -7.62 8.19
C PRO A 120 -0.72 -7.45 7.13
N LYS A 121 -0.94 -8.06 5.96
CA LYS A 121 -0.01 -7.89 4.83
C LYS A 121 -0.11 -6.46 4.30
N VAL A 122 1.01 -5.84 3.97
CA VAL A 122 1.03 -4.52 3.34
C VAL A 122 1.38 -4.69 1.87
N ILE A 123 0.46 -4.33 0.98
CA ILE A 123 0.61 -4.45 -0.47
C ILE A 123 0.80 -3.05 -1.04
N PRO A 124 2.01 -2.69 -1.50
CA PRO A 124 2.22 -1.44 -2.20
C PRO A 124 1.71 -1.52 -3.64
N VAL A 125 1.16 -0.41 -4.13
CA VAL A 125 0.72 -0.20 -5.51
C VAL A 125 1.26 1.16 -5.94
N VAL A 126 2.19 1.16 -6.90
CA VAL A 126 2.85 2.39 -7.36
C VAL A 126 2.36 2.72 -8.77
N LEU A 127 1.65 3.83 -8.89
CA LEU A 127 1.13 4.30 -10.17
C LEU A 127 2.06 5.33 -10.79
N TYR A 128 2.81 4.89 -11.80
CA TYR A 128 3.73 5.76 -12.52
C TYR A 128 3.11 6.36 -13.79
N SER A 129 3.06 7.69 -13.88
CA SER A 129 2.51 8.47 -15.00
C SER A 129 3.54 9.31 -15.77
N GLY A 130 4.83 9.09 -15.52
CA GLY A 130 5.91 9.87 -16.15
C GLY A 130 6.27 9.47 -17.59
N PRO A 131 7.00 10.34 -18.32
CA PRO A 131 7.27 10.19 -19.75
C PRO A 131 8.31 9.11 -20.10
N GLU A 132 9.16 8.67 -19.16
CA GLU A 132 10.24 7.70 -19.41
C GLU A 132 9.77 6.24 -19.58
N ARG A 133 8.45 6.01 -19.69
CA ARG A 133 7.83 4.69 -19.90
C ARG A 133 8.30 3.93 -21.17
N LEU A 134 9.02 4.56 -22.10
CA LEU A 134 9.33 3.97 -23.41
C LEU A 134 10.62 3.13 -23.48
N SER A 135 11.53 3.18 -22.50
CA SER A 135 12.79 2.40 -22.56
C SER A 135 12.80 1.13 -21.70
N ARG A 136 11.85 0.96 -20.76
CA ARG A 136 11.63 -0.29 -20.01
C ARG A 136 10.18 -0.73 -20.21
N LYS A 137 10.01 -1.89 -20.83
CA LYS A 137 8.75 -2.45 -21.36
C LYS A 137 7.51 -2.18 -20.48
N LYS A 138 6.58 -1.41 -21.06
CA LYS A 138 5.13 -1.29 -20.80
C LYS A 138 4.70 -0.75 -19.42
N GLY A 139 3.62 0.03 -19.49
CA GLY A 139 3.08 0.84 -18.42
C GLY A 139 2.59 0.10 -17.19
N ILE A 140 2.48 0.87 -16.11
CA ILE A 140 2.21 0.47 -14.73
C ILE A 140 3.37 -0.40 -14.23
N LEU A 141 4.31 0.23 -13.54
CA LEU A 141 5.26 -0.49 -12.72
C LEU A 141 4.47 -0.95 -11.48
N ASP A 142 3.68 -2.00 -11.65
CA ASP A 142 3.12 -2.76 -10.53
C ASP A 142 4.31 -3.36 -9.79
N ILE A 143 4.94 -2.58 -8.91
CA ILE A 143 5.78 -3.14 -7.86
C ILE A 143 4.82 -3.80 -6.86
N VAL A 144 4.21 -4.90 -7.30
CA VAL A 144 3.75 -5.95 -6.40
C VAL A 144 5.00 -6.74 -6.08
N GLU A 145 5.91 -6.12 -5.32
CA GLU A 145 7.01 -6.89 -4.74
C GLU A 145 6.33 -7.81 -3.73
N SER A 146 6.20 -9.07 -4.12
CA SER A 146 5.87 -10.16 -3.23
C SER A 146 7.01 -10.24 -2.23
N ILE A 147 6.97 -9.41 -1.18
CA ILE A 147 7.83 -9.52 -0.01
C ILE A 147 7.39 -10.75 0.82
N SER A 148 7.04 -11.84 0.13
CA SER A 148 6.96 -13.19 0.65
C SER A 148 8.35 -13.82 0.79
N GLU A 149 9.41 -13.23 0.21
CA GLU A 149 10.77 -13.77 0.31
C GLU A 149 11.50 -13.43 1.62
N PHE A 150 10.93 -12.58 2.50
CA PHE A 150 11.53 -12.30 3.81
C PHE A 150 10.93 -13.09 4.99
N SER A 151 10.01 -14.05 4.73
CA SER A 151 9.40 -14.86 5.81
C SER A 151 9.83 -16.34 5.84
N ASN A 152 10.82 -16.77 5.04
CA ASN A 152 11.29 -18.16 5.03
C ASN A 152 12.80 -18.29 5.32
N ASN A 153 13.33 -17.52 6.27
CA ASN A 153 14.60 -17.84 6.92
C ASN A 153 14.60 -17.40 8.39
N SER A 154 13.67 -17.97 9.14
CA SER A 154 13.82 -18.18 10.58
C SER A 154 13.17 -19.51 10.97
N SER A 155 13.49 -20.56 10.20
CA SER A 155 13.68 -21.86 10.83
C SER A 155 14.90 -21.71 11.73
N MET A 156 14.66 -21.53 13.04
CA MET A 156 15.64 -21.95 14.03
C MET A 156 15.91 -23.44 13.77
N LYS A 157 17.00 -23.71 13.07
CA LYS A 157 17.67 -25.00 13.17
C LYS A 157 18.48 -24.93 14.45
N ASN A 158 17.97 -25.66 15.44
CA ASN A 158 18.55 -26.08 16.72
C ASN A 158 18.73 -24.99 17.77
#